data_AF-A0A0M2WTF8-F1
#
_entry.id   AF-A0A0M2WTF8-F1
#
_cell.length_a   1.000
_cell.length_b   1.000
_cell.length_c   1.000
_cell.angle_alpha   90.00
_cell.angle_beta   90.00
_cell.angle_gamma   90.00
#
_symmetry.space_group_name_H-M   'P 1'
#
loop_
_entity.id
_entity.type
_entity.pdbx_description
1 polymer ?
#
loop_
_entity_poly.entity_id
_entity_poly.type
_entity_poly.pdbx_seq_one_letter_code
_entity_poly.pdbx_strand_id
1 'polypeptide(L)'
;MSSPALETLLAKLYTDDALRAAFLLEPHAQALLHGLSPQEAEAMAAIDRIGLQMAATSYRSKRTTHGTRAAPAQRWWRRLLAAWT
;
A
#
# COMPACT_ATOMS: atom_id res chain seq x y z
N MET A 1 16.76 10.89 4.62
CA MET A 1 15.65 10.76 3.64
C MET A 1 15.78 9.39 2.99
N SER A 2 14.69 8.65 2.83
CA SER A 2 14.66 7.38 2.10
C SER A 2 15.00 7.59 0.63
N SER A 3 15.54 6.57 -0.04
CA SER A 3 15.75 6.63 -1.49
C SER A 3 14.41 6.50 -2.24
N PRO A 4 14.28 7.07 -3.45
CA PRO A 4 13.10 6.87 -4.29
C PRO A 4 12.83 5.40 -4.64
N ALA A 5 13.89 4.58 -4.73
CA ALA A 5 13.77 3.14 -5.00
C ALA A 5 13.12 2.40 -3.82
N LEU A 6 13.55 2.72 -2.59
CA LEU A 6 12.95 2.18 -1.37
C LEU A 6 11.47 2.56 -1.26
N GLU A 7 11.14 3.83 -1.47
CA GLU A 7 9.75 4.31 -1.43
C GLU A 7 8.88 3.62 -2.48
N THR A 8 9.41 3.47 -3.69
CA THR A 8 8.72 2.77 -4.78
C THR A 8 8.46 1.30 -4.44
N LEU A 9 9.47 0.59 -3.93
CA LEU A 9 9.32 -0.80 -3.52
C LEU A 9 8.27 -0.93 -2.42
N LEU A 10 8.34 -0.09 -1.39
CA LEU A 10 7.41 -0.13 -0.26
C LEU A 10 5.96 0.12 -0.71
N ALA A 11 5.74 1.12 -1.58
CA ALA A 11 4.43 1.39 -2.15
C ALA A 11 3.88 0.20 -2.96
N LYS A 12 4.75 -0.47 -3.74
CA LYS A 12 4.37 -1.68 -4.48
C LYS A 12 4.03 -2.83 -3.55
N LEU A 13 4.81 -3.07 -2.48
CA LEU A 13 4.51 -4.14 -1.52
C LEU A 13 3.12 -4.00 -0.87
N TYR A 14 2.64 -2.77 -0.69
CA TYR A 14 1.29 -2.53 -0.16
C TYR A 14 0.15 -2.80 -1.15
N THR A 15 0.42 -2.86 -2.46
CA THR A 15 -0.61 -2.83 -3.50
C THR A 15 -0.54 -4.00 -4.48
N ASP A 16 0.65 -4.59 -4.67
CA ASP A 16 0.92 -5.74 -5.53
C ASP A 16 1.04 -7.01 -4.69
N ASP A 17 0.12 -7.93 -4.92
CA ASP A 17 0.03 -9.18 -4.16
C ASP A 17 1.11 -10.18 -4.54
N ALA A 18 1.45 -10.26 -5.84
CA ALA A 18 2.44 -11.19 -6.35
C ALA A 18 3.84 -10.77 -5.90
N LEU A 19 4.13 -9.47 -6.01
CA LEU A 19 5.40 -8.94 -5.51
C LEU A 19 5.53 -9.14 -4.00
N ARG A 20 4.47 -8.86 -3.23
CA ARG A 20 4.51 -9.05 -1.77
C ARG A 20 4.73 -10.52 -1.41
N ALA A 21 4.10 -11.46 -2.12
CA ALA A 21 4.32 -12.88 -1.88
C ALA A 21 5.79 -13.29 -2.15
N ALA A 22 6.37 -12.84 -3.26
CA ALA A 22 7.78 -13.08 -3.57
C ALA A 22 8.72 -12.44 -2.53
N PHE A 23 8.41 -11.22 -2.11
CA PHE A 23 9.18 -10.51 -1.08
C PHE A 23 9.14 -11.22 0.27
N LEU A 24 8.01 -11.76 0.69
CA LEU A 24 7.91 -12.47 1.98
C LEU A 24 8.69 -13.79 2.01
N LEU A 25 8.99 -14.38 0.85
CA LEU A 25 9.85 -15.55 0.74
C LEU A 25 11.33 -15.15 0.84
N GLU A 26 11.75 -14.16 0.07
CA GLU A 26 13.16 -13.74 -0.03
C GLU A 26 13.33 -12.22 0.05
N PRO A 27 13.12 -11.59 1.23
CA PRO A 27 13.01 -10.13 1.36
C PRO A 27 14.26 -9.37 0.87
N HIS A 28 15.43 -9.85 1.28
CA HIS A 28 16.71 -9.22 0.94
C HIS A 28 17.00 -9.31 -0.56
N ALA A 29 16.80 -10.49 -1.16
CA ALA A 29 17.03 -10.70 -2.59
C ALA A 29 16.07 -9.84 -3.42
N GLN A 30 14.78 -9.79 -3.05
CA GLN A 30 13.81 -8.93 -3.73
C GLN A 30 14.14 -7.45 -3.59
N ALA A 31 14.58 -6.99 -2.41
CA ALA A 31 15.02 -5.61 -2.24
C ALA A 31 16.18 -5.23 -3.19
N LEU A 32 17.21 -6.09 -3.27
CA LEU A 32 18.34 -5.88 -4.20
C LEU A 32 17.89 -5.88 -5.68
N LEU A 33 17.01 -6.80 -6.07
CA LEU A 33 16.45 -6.86 -7.43
C LEU A 33 15.68 -5.59 -7.79
N HIS A 34 15.11 -4.90 -6.79
CA HIS A 34 14.43 -3.63 -6.95
C HIS A 34 15.34 -2.39 -6.84
N GLY A 35 16.66 -2.60 -6.84
CA GLY A 35 17.65 -1.53 -6.92
C GLY A 35 17.97 -0.86 -5.59
N LEU A 36 17.61 -1.48 -4.46
CA LEU A 36 18.02 -1.00 -3.14
C LEU A 36 19.51 -1.28 -2.91
N SER A 37 20.15 -0.40 -2.16
CA SER A 37 21.49 -0.66 -1.64
C SER A 37 21.48 -1.85 -0.65
N PRO A 38 22.63 -2.48 -0.37
CA PRO A 38 22.70 -3.56 0.62
C PRO A 38 22.15 -3.16 1.99
N GLN A 39 22.45 -1.95 2.45
CA GLN A 39 21.94 -1.43 3.72
C GLN A 39 20.41 -1.31 3.73
N GLU A 40 19.83 -0.81 2.64
CA GLU A 40 18.38 -0.72 2.51
C GLU A 40 17.74 -2.11 2.38
N ALA A 41 18.40 -3.06 1.73
CA ALA A 41 17.93 -4.43 1.62
C ALA A 41 17.91 -5.15 2.98
N GLU A 42 18.92 -4.93 3.82
CA GLU A 42 18.92 -5.40 5.21
C GLU A 42 17.79 -4.77 6.03
N ALA A 43 17.61 -3.45 5.92
CA ALA A 43 16.51 -2.75 6.59
C ALA A 43 15.13 -3.28 6.13
N MET A 44 14.97 -3.51 4.83
CA MET A 44 13.76 -4.10 4.25
C MET A 44 13.53 -5.54 4.71
N ALA A 45 14.58 -6.34 4.89
CA ALA A 45 14.45 -7.70 5.39
C ALA A 45 13.99 -7.77 6.86
N ALA A 46 14.24 -6.71 7.63
CA ALA A 46 13.88 -6.57 9.03
C ALA A 46 12.50 -5.91 9.27
N ILE A 47 11.74 -5.56 8.24
CA ILE A 47 10.43 -4.90 8.42
C ILE A 47 9.42 -5.79 9.15
N ASP A 48 8.43 -5.16 9.79
CA ASP A 48 7.28 -5.87 10.32
C ASP A 48 6.42 -6.48 9.20
N ARG A 49 6.57 -7.79 9.03
CA ARG A 49 5.85 -8.59 8.01
C ARG A 49 4.36 -8.66 8.30
N ILE A 50 3.98 -8.73 9.57
CA ILE A 50 2.57 -8.81 9.98
C ILE A 50 1.90 -7.47 9.69
N GLY A 51 2.52 -6.37 10.11
CA GLY A 51 2.08 -5.01 9.79
C GLY A 51 1.93 -4.78 8.29
N LEU A 52 2.91 -5.22 7.49
CA LEU A 52 2.83 -5.14 6.03
C LEU A 52 1.60 -5.88 5.48
N GLN A 53 1.36 -7.12 5.90
CA GLN A 53 0.22 -7.92 5.44
C GLN A 53 -1.12 -7.31 5.87
N MET A 54 -1.23 -6.82 7.10
CA MET A 54 -2.42 -6.16 7.62
C MET A 54 -2.74 -4.88 6.85
N ALA A 55 -1.73 -4.05 6.58
CA ALA A 55 -1.88 -2.82 5.81
C ALA A 55 -2.29 -3.13 4.36
N ALA A 56 -1.62 -4.08 3.70
CA ALA A 56 -1.96 -4.48 2.34
C ALA A 56 -3.39 -5.00 2.22
N THR A 57 -3.84 -5.82 3.18
CA THR A 57 -5.22 -6.31 3.25
C THR A 57 -6.21 -5.14 3.36
N SER A 58 -5.93 -4.20 4.27
CA SER A 58 -6.75 -3.00 4.45
C SER A 58 -6.85 -2.17 3.17
N TYR A 59 -5.73 -1.99 2.45
CA TYR A 59 -5.73 -1.26 1.19
C TYR A 59 -6.49 -1.98 0.09
N ARG A 60 -6.35 -3.31 -0.01
CA ARG A 60 -7.13 -4.12 -0.96
C ARG A 60 -8.63 -3.92 -0.71
N SER A 61 -9.10 -4.05 0.53
CA SER A 61 -10.51 -3.84 0.88
C SER A 61 -11.00 -2.44 0.53
N LYS A 62 -10.21 -1.39 0.82
CA LYS A 62 -10.55 -0.01 0.45
C LYS A 62 -10.65 0.18 -1.06
N ARG A 63 -9.74 -0.42 -1.84
CA ARG A 63 -9.74 -0.36 -3.31
C ARG A 63 -10.92 -1.10 -3.93
N THR A 64 -11.32 -2.24 -3.39
CA THR A 64 -12.52 -2.95 -3.87
C THR A 64 -13.81 -2.17 -3.59
N THR A 65 -13.88 -1.49 -2.44
CA THR A 65 -15.05 -0.69 -2.04
C THR A 65 -15.16 0.66 -2.73
N HIS A 66 -14.04 1.34 -3.01
CA HIS A 66 -14.03 2.65 -3.68
C HIS A 66 -13.81 2.57 -5.19
N GLY A 67 -13.11 1.55 -5.70
CA GLY A 67 -12.84 1.38 -7.13
C GLY A 67 -14.08 0.98 -7.96
N THR A 68 -15.15 0.53 -7.29
CA THR A 68 -16.43 0.17 -7.92
C THR A 68 -17.52 1.23 -7.75
N ARG A 69 -17.32 2.23 -6.88
CA ARG A 69 -18.23 3.37 -6.73
C ARG A 69 -17.71 4.60 -7.46
N ALA A 70 -17.82 4.56 -8.79
CA ALA A 70 -18.12 5.76 -9.54
C ALA A 70 -19.58 6.17 -9.26
N ALA A 71 -19.88 6.55 -8.02
CA ALA A 71 -21.14 7.16 -7.65
C ALA A 71 -20.84 8.32 -6.70
N PRO A 72 -21.26 9.55 -7.05
CA PRO A 72 -20.76 10.73 -6.37
C PRO A 72 -21.26 10.76 -4.92
N ALA A 73 -20.33 10.94 -3.98
CA ALA A 73 -20.57 11.23 -2.57
C ALA A 73 -21.32 12.57 -2.31
N GLN A 74 -22.01 13.10 -3.32
CA GLN A 74 -22.59 14.44 -3.39
C GLN A 74 -23.99 14.55 -2.77
N ARG A 75 -24.58 13.45 -2.28
CA ARG A 75 -25.99 13.46 -1.83
C ARG A 75 -26.19 13.69 -0.34
N TRP A 76 -25.23 13.36 0.52
CA TRP A 76 -25.43 13.44 1.97
C TRP A 76 -25.37 14.89 2.48
N TRP A 77 -24.41 15.69 2.02
CA TRP A 77 -24.26 17.09 2.44
C TRP A 77 -25.30 18.03 1.82
N ARG A 78 -25.83 17.71 0.62
CA ARG A 78 -26.98 18.46 0.03
C ARG A 78 -28.26 18.30 0.86
N ARG A 79 -28.47 17.16 1.52
CA ARG A 79 -29.61 16.97 2.44
C ARG A 79 -29.46 17.77 3.73
N LEU A 80 -28.22 17.95 4.21
CA LEU A 80 -27.95 18.79 5.38
C LEU A 80 -28.18 20.27 5.07
N LEU A 81 -27.80 20.75 3.88
CA LEU A 81 -28.05 22.14 3.47
C LEU A 81 -29.55 22.45 3.24
N ALA A 82 -30.32 21.49 2.72
CA ALA A 82 -31.76 21.68 2.49
C ALA A 82 -32.60 21.72 3.77
N ALA A 83 -32.05 21.29 4.91
CA ALA A 83 -32.73 21.33 6.21
C ALA A 83 -32.52 22.67 6.96
N TRP A 84 -31.80 23.62 6.36
CA TRP A 84 -31.44 24.93 6.94
C TRP A 84 -32.08 26.13 6.22
N THR A 85 -33.04 25.87 5.31
CA THR A 85 -33.86 26.88 4.62
C THR A 85 -35.33 26.65 4.92
#